data_AF-A0A959CTF8-F1
#
_entry.id   AF-A0A959CTF8-F1
#
_cell.length_a   1.000
_cell.length_b   1.000
_cell.length_c   1.000
_cell.angle_alpha   90.00
_cell.angle_beta   90.00
_cell.angle_gamma   90.00
#
_symmetry.space_group_name_H-M   'P 1'
#
loop_
_entity.id
_entity.type
_entity.pdbx_description
1 polymer ?
#
loop_
_entity_poly.entity_id
_entity_poly.type
_entity_poly.pdbx_seq_one_letter_code
_entity_poly.pdbx_strand_id
1 'polypeptide(L)'
;MLQSIWDDVKREFSYGNMVTRIIIINIIVFVIVNLTDLFLYIGNGGKPSPFYETFLHFFCMSSDWKFFLTHPWGLVTSMFLHEGFWHILWNMLFMYWFGRIVGDFIGNQRVLPIYLLGGIAGGIMYFLSANIMPYGQMGGFALGASGAVMAIV
;
A
#
# COMPACT_ATOMS: atom_id res chain seq x y z
N MET A 1 30.27 -11.63 12.69
CA MET A 1 29.51 -11.10 13.84
C MET A 1 28.10 -10.85 13.34
N LEU A 2 27.13 -11.64 13.81
CA LEU A 2 25.72 -11.42 13.48
C LEU A 2 25.28 -10.17 14.26
N GLN A 3 25.16 -9.04 13.57
CA GLN A 3 24.46 -7.89 14.14
C GLN A 3 23.00 -8.28 14.35
N SER A 4 22.34 -7.68 15.34
CA SER A 4 20.92 -7.94 15.57
C SER A 4 20.14 -7.58 14.31
N ILE A 5 19.13 -8.37 13.93
CA ILE A 5 18.21 -8.04 12.83
C ILE A 5 17.67 -6.61 13.00
N TRP A 6 17.50 -6.18 14.25
CA TRP A 6 17.11 -4.83 14.61
C TRP A 6 18.11 -3.76 14.14
N ASP A 7 19.41 -4.02 14.30
CA ASP A 7 20.48 -3.09 13.90
C ASP A 7 20.57 -3.00 12.37
N ASP A 8 20.35 -4.11 11.66
CA ASP A 8 20.30 -4.14 10.20
C ASP A 8 19.10 -3.35 9.66
N VAL A 9 17.90 -3.54 10.21
CA VAL A 9 16.70 -2.75 9.83
C VAL A 9 16.93 -1.27 10.11
N LYS A 10 17.49 -0.92 11.28
CA LYS A 10 17.77 0.46 11.63
C LYS A 10 18.80 1.09 10.70
N ARG A 11 19.85 0.35 10.33
CA ARG A 11 20.87 0.79 9.36
C ARG A 11 20.27 1.02 7.99
N GLU A 12 19.47 0.09 7.47
CA GLU A 12 18.78 0.24 6.19
C GLU A 12 17.77 1.40 6.21
N PHE A 13 17.11 1.66 7.33
CA PHE A 13 16.24 2.82 7.44
C PHE A 13 17.05 4.13 7.47
N SER A 14 18.17 4.20 8.19
CA SER A 14 18.98 5.42 8.30
C SER A 14 19.83 5.72 7.07
N TYR A 15 20.43 4.70 6.45
CA TYR A 15 21.40 4.83 5.35
C TYR A 15 20.95 4.17 4.04
N GLY A 16 19.87 3.40 4.04
CA GLY A 16 19.38 2.70 2.86
C GLY A 16 18.70 3.62 1.84
N ASN A 17 18.59 3.10 0.62
CA ASN A 17 17.93 3.74 -0.51
C ASN A 17 16.40 3.89 -0.21
N MET A 18 15.75 4.93 -0.74
CA MET A 18 14.32 5.23 -0.53
C MET A 18 13.43 4.04 -0.88
N VAL A 19 13.84 3.26 -1.88
CA VAL A 19 13.19 1.99 -2.27
C VAL A 19 13.06 1.06 -1.07
N THR A 20 14.15 0.84 -0.34
CA THR A 20 14.17 -0.03 0.85
C THR A 20 13.22 0.49 1.93
N ARG A 21 13.19 1.81 2.15
CA ARG A 21 12.28 2.43 3.13
C ARG A 21 10.81 2.21 2.76
N ILE A 22 10.44 2.40 1.50
CA ILE A 22 9.07 2.16 1.02
C ILE A 22 8.68 0.69 1.20
N ILE A 23 9.58 -0.24 0.88
CA ILE A 23 9.34 -1.69 1.08
C ILE A 23 9.14 -2.00 2.56
N ILE A 24 10.01 -1.51 3.43
CA ILE A 24 9.91 -1.72 4.88
C ILE A 24 8.57 -1.19 5.41
N ILE A 25 8.14 0.01 5.01
CA ILE A 25 6.87 0.59 5.44
C ILE A 25 5.69 -0.29 5.00
N ASN A 26 5.67 -0.74 3.75
CA ASN A 26 4.61 -1.62 3.24
C ASN A 26 4.56 -2.95 3.99
N ILE A 27 5.72 -3.56 4.27
CA ILE A 27 5.80 -4.80 5.05
C ILE A 27 5.30 -4.59 6.48
N ILE A 28 5.71 -3.49 7.14
CA ILE A 28 5.25 -3.17 8.50
C ILE A 28 3.72 -3.00 8.51
N VAL A 29 3.17 -2.23 7.58
CA VAL A 29 1.71 -2.02 7.47
C VAL A 29 1.00 -3.35 7.24
N PHE A 30 1.48 -4.18 6.33
CA PHE A 30 0.90 -5.50 6.06
C PHE A 30 0.91 -6.40 7.31
N VAL A 31 2.03 -6.45 8.04
CA VAL A 31 2.11 -7.23 9.27
C VAL A 31 1.14 -6.69 10.33
N ILE A 32 1.05 -5.38 10.53
CA ILE A 32 0.11 -4.77 11.49
C ILE A 32 -1.34 -5.09 11.14
N VAL A 33 -1.72 -4.99 9.86
CA VAL A 33 -3.08 -5.30 9.39
C VAL A 33 -3.42 -6.78 9.60
N ASN A 34 -2.52 -7.70 9.26
CA ASN A 34 -2.74 -9.14 9.46
C ASN A 34 -2.76 -9.53 10.95
N LEU A 35 -1.94 -8.89 11.78
CA LEU A 35 -2.00 -9.10 13.23
C LEU A 35 -3.33 -8.59 13.80
N THR A 36 -3.81 -7.45 13.33
CA THR A 36 -5.12 -6.90 13.73
C THR A 36 -6.23 -7.87 13.36
N ASP A 37 -6.22 -8.41 12.14
CA ASP A 37 -7.18 -9.45 11.71
C ASP A 37 -7.11 -10.68 12.61
N LEU A 38 -5.91 -11.20 12.87
CA LEU A 38 -5.71 -12.36 13.73
C LEU A 38 -6.27 -12.15 15.14
N PHE A 39 -6.01 -10.99 15.76
CA PHE A 39 -6.55 -10.67 17.09
C PHE A 39 -8.07 -10.58 17.09
N LEU A 40 -8.66 -9.95 16.07
CA LEU A 40 -10.11 -9.84 15.91
C LEU A 40 -10.76 -11.21 15.65
N TYR A 41 -10.12 -12.07 14.85
CA TYR A 41 -10.57 -13.42 14.57
C TYR A 41 -10.59 -14.29 15.83
N ILE A 42 -9.53 -14.25 16.64
CA ILE A 42 -9.45 -14.95 17.92
C ILE A 42 -10.49 -14.39 18.91
N GLY A 43 -10.58 -13.07 19.04
CA GLY A 43 -11.53 -12.39 19.93
C GLY A 43 -13.00 -12.64 19.57
N ASN A 44 -13.29 -12.90 18.30
CA ASN A 44 -14.63 -13.22 17.78
C ASN A 44 -14.90 -14.75 17.74
N GLY A 45 -14.14 -15.55 18.48
CA GLY A 45 -14.37 -16.99 18.61
C GLY A 45 -14.04 -17.80 17.35
N GLY A 46 -13.04 -17.36 16.57
CA GLY A 46 -12.62 -18.03 15.33
C GLY A 46 -13.54 -17.75 14.14
N LYS A 47 -14.24 -16.61 14.15
CA LYS A 47 -15.09 -16.18 13.04
C LYS A 47 -14.60 -14.84 12.49
N PRO A 48 -14.68 -14.61 11.17
CA PRO A 48 -14.38 -13.31 10.58
C PRO A 48 -15.18 -12.21 11.29
N SER A 49 -14.48 -11.14 11.68
CA SER A 49 -15.08 -10.02 12.41
C SER A 49 -15.53 -8.93 11.44
N PRO A 50 -16.80 -8.50 11.46
CA PRO A 50 -17.25 -7.35 10.67
C PRO A 50 -16.48 -6.05 10.98
N PHE A 51 -15.85 -5.98 12.16
CA PHE A 51 -15.00 -4.86 12.55
C PHE A 51 -13.72 -4.78 11.72
N TYR A 52 -13.17 -5.91 11.25
CA TYR A 52 -11.98 -5.92 10.41
C TYR A 52 -12.25 -5.24 9.06
N GLU A 53 -13.33 -5.62 8.39
CA GLU A 53 -13.78 -5.00 7.13
C GLU A 53 -13.98 -3.50 7.29
N THR A 54 -14.64 -3.08 8.37
CA THR A 54 -14.87 -1.64 8.64
C THR A 54 -13.55 -0.90 8.89
N PHE A 55 -12.63 -1.50 9.65
CA PHE A 55 -11.30 -0.96 9.89
C PHE A 55 -10.50 -0.84 8.59
N LEU A 56 -10.52 -1.86 7.74
CA LEU A 56 -9.77 -1.88 6.49
C LEU A 56 -10.34 -0.85 5.49
N HIS A 57 -11.66 -0.83 5.31
CA HIS A 57 -12.34 0.13 4.43
C HIS A 57 -12.12 1.59 4.82
N PHE A 58 -11.91 1.88 6.10
CA PHE A 58 -11.57 3.23 6.57
C PHE A 58 -10.26 3.78 5.97
N PHE A 59 -9.33 2.90 5.60
CA PHE A 59 -8.05 3.26 4.98
C PHE A 59 -7.98 2.94 3.48
N CYS A 60 -9.02 2.32 2.91
CA CYS A 60 -9.06 2.00 1.49
C CYS A 60 -9.54 3.19 0.64
N MET A 61 -9.22 3.14 -0.64
CA MET A 61 -9.76 4.07 -1.62
C MET A 61 -11.14 3.58 -2.06
N SER A 62 -12.20 4.32 -1.75
CA SER A 62 -13.56 3.99 -2.21
C SER A 62 -13.87 4.69 -3.53
N SER A 63 -14.63 4.01 -4.39
CA SER A 63 -15.24 4.60 -5.59
C SER A 63 -16.52 5.39 -5.30
N ASP A 64 -17.08 5.32 -4.08
CA ASP A 64 -18.22 6.13 -3.67
C ASP A 64 -17.79 7.58 -3.40
N TRP A 65 -18.42 8.54 -4.08
CA TRP A 65 -18.14 9.96 -3.95
C TRP A 65 -18.30 10.49 -2.51
N LYS A 66 -19.34 10.09 -1.78
CA LYS A 66 -19.59 10.53 -0.40
C LYS A 66 -18.54 9.96 0.55
N PHE A 67 -18.19 8.69 0.37
CA PHE A 67 -17.17 8.05 1.19
C PHE A 67 -15.80 8.69 0.93
N PHE A 68 -15.46 8.90 -0.35
CA PHE A 68 -14.21 9.54 -0.75
C PHE A 68 -14.04 10.95 -0.17
N LEU A 69 -15.09 11.78 -0.22
CA LEU A 69 -15.04 13.14 0.34
C LEU A 69 -14.85 13.18 1.86
N THR A 70 -15.37 12.18 2.57
CA THR A 70 -15.24 12.08 4.03
C THR A 70 -13.94 11.42 4.47
N HIS A 71 -13.33 10.60 3.60
CA HIS A 71 -12.11 9.83 3.86
C HIS A 71 -11.02 10.10 2.80
N PRO A 72 -10.60 11.37 2.59
CA PRO A 72 -9.65 11.71 1.52
C PRO A 72 -8.27 11.08 1.72
N TRP A 73 -7.89 10.71 2.96
CA TRP A 73 -6.66 9.98 3.23
C TRP A 73 -6.65 8.58 2.61
N GLY A 74 -7.80 8.00 2.28
CA GLY A 74 -7.92 6.71 1.60
C GLY A 74 -7.13 6.68 0.29
N LEU A 75 -6.98 7.82 -0.39
CA LEU A 75 -6.20 7.93 -1.61
C LEU A 75 -4.70 7.62 -1.41
N VAL A 76 -4.16 7.96 -0.25
CA VAL A 76 -2.73 7.75 0.07
C VAL A 76 -2.54 6.50 0.91
N THR A 77 -3.39 6.28 1.91
CA THR A 77 -3.28 5.14 2.83
C THR A 77 -3.49 3.80 2.14
N SER A 78 -4.39 3.73 1.15
CA SER A 78 -4.61 2.54 0.32
C SER A 78 -3.36 2.05 -0.41
N MET A 79 -2.42 2.96 -0.74
CA MET A 79 -1.16 2.65 -1.40
C MET A 79 -0.23 1.77 -0.57
N PHE A 80 -0.47 1.66 0.74
CA PHE A 80 0.35 0.86 1.65
C PHE A 80 -0.36 -0.40 2.16
N LEU A 81 -1.67 -0.49 1.94
CA LEU A 81 -2.48 -1.64 2.32
C LEU A 81 -2.35 -2.75 1.29
N HIS A 82 -2.25 -3.98 1.76
CA HIS A 82 -2.21 -5.16 0.91
C HIS A 82 -3.02 -6.28 1.55
N GLU A 83 -3.84 -6.94 0.75
CA GLU A 83 -4.49 -8.20 1.12
C GLU A 83 -3.88 -9.36 0.36
N GLY A 84 -3.51 -10.40 1.09
CA GLY A 84 -2.89 -11.59 0.53
C GLY A 84 -1.38 -11.49 0.35
N PHE A 85 -0.69 -12.59 0.64
CA PHE A 85 0.77 -12.67 0.56
C PHE A 85 1.32 -12.42 -0.84
N TRP A 86 0.70 -13.00 -1.87
CA TRP A 86 1.18 -12.85 -3.26
C TRP A 86 1.04 -11.41 -3.77
N HIS A 87 0.02 -10.69 -3.30
CA HIS A 87 -0.21 -9.31 -3.69
C HIS A 87 0.92 -8.40 -3.20
N ILE A 88 1.29 -8.47 -1.92
CA ILE A 88 2.43 -7.69 -1.41
C ILE A 88 3.75 -8.17 -2.01
N LEU A 89 3.95 -9.49 -2.17
CA LEU A 89 5.21 -10.03 -2.69
C LEU A 89 5.55 -9.43 -4.06
N TRP A 90 4.62 -9.45 -5.01
CA TRP A 90 4.89 -8.95 -6.36
C TRP A 90 5.06 -7.44 -6.41
N ASN A 91 4.28 -6.68 -5.63
CA ASN A 91 4.48 -5.24 -5.52
C ASN A 91 5.87 -4.90 -4.98
N MET A 92 6.34 -5.59 -3.93
CA MET A 92 7.64 -5.32 -3.34
C MET A 92 8.81 -5.79 -4.21
N LEU A 93 8.66 -6.90 -4.95
CA LEU A 93 9.67 -7.35 -5.91
C LEU A 93 9.84 -6.35 -7.06
N PHE A 94 8.75 -5.88 -7.66
CA PHE A 94 8.82 -4.87 -8.71
C PHE A 94 9.35 -3.53 -8.18
N MET A 95 8.88 -3.11 -7.00
CA MET A 95 9.41 -1.91 -6.34
C MET A 95 10.93 -2.03 -6.11
N TYR A 96 11.42 -3.20 -5.70
CA TYR A 96 12.84 -3.43 -5.46
C TYR A 96 13.66 -3.36 -6.75
N TRP A 97 13.25 -4.05 -7.82
CA TRP A 97 14.00 -4.06 -9.08
C TRP A 97 13.93 -2.73 -9.81
N PHE A 98 12.73 -2.27 -10.14
CA PHE A 98 12.53 -1.07 -10.95
C PHE A 98 12.80 0.19 -10.13
N GLY A 99 12.43 0.22 -8.85
CA GLY A 99 12.71 1.36 -7.99
C GLY A 99 14.21 1.61 -7.81
N ARG A 100 15.03 0.55 -7.74
CA ARG A 100 16.49 0.71 -7.72
C ARG A 100 17.02 1.25 -9.03
N ILE A 101 16.58 0.68 -10.16
CA ILE A 101 16.95 1.16 -11.50
C ILE A 101 16.63 2.65 -11.64
N VAL A 102 15.40 3.06 -11.34
CA VAL A 102 14.97 4.46 -11.39
C VAL A 102 15.80 5.32 -10.42
N GLY A 103 15.98 4.86 -9.18
CA GLY A 103 16.81 5.56 -8.19
C GLY A 103 18.25 5.79 -8.65
N ASP A 104 18.85 4.83 -9.35
CA ASP A 104 20.21 4.90 -9.88
C ASP A 104 20.31 5.85 -11.09
N PHE A 105 19.27 5.91 -11.95
CA PHE A 105 19.27 6.78 -13.13
C PHE A 105 18.91 8.25 -12.84
N ILE A 106 17.90 8.50 -11.99
CA ILE A 106 17.35 9.85 -11.78
C ILE A 106 17.54 10.38 -10.37
N GLY A 107 18.15 9.60 -9.48
CA GLY A 107 18.43 9.95 -8.09
C GLY A 107 17.38 9.42 -7.12
N ASN A 108 17.88 8.82 -6.03
CA ASN A 108 17.11 8.20 -4.97
C ASN A 108 16.01 9.11 -4.36
N GLN A 109 16.27 10.42 -4.26
CA GLN A 109 15.33 11.41 -3.74
C GLN A 109 14.04 11.55 -4.57
N ARG A 110 14.04 11.09 -5.84
CA ARG A 110 12.88 11.17 -6.74
C ARG A 110 11.97 9.94 -6.67
N VAL A 111 12.43 8.83 -6.08
CA VAL A 111 11.65 7.59 -5.99
C VAL A 111 10.36 7.80 -5.20
N LEU A 112 10.42 8.47 -4.05
CA LEU A 112 9.24 8.71 -3.21
C LEU A 112 8.21 9.62 -3.89
N PRO A 113 8.58 10.78 -4.47
CA PRO A 113 7.64 11.58 -5.26
C PRO A 113 6.96 10.80 -6.38
N ILE A 114 7.70 9.98 -7.14
CA ILE A 114 7.14 9.17 -8.23
C ILE A 114 6.16 8.14 -7.67
N TYR A 115 6.53 7.44 -6.59
CA TYR A 115 5.65 6.50 -5.92
C TYR A 115 4.34 7.18 -5.49
N LEU A 116 4.42 8.31 -4.78
CA LEU A 116 3.25 9.03 -4.28
C LEU A 116 2.35 9.57 -5.41
N LEU A 117 2.94 10.27 -6.38
CA LEU A 117 2.19 10.83 -7.50
C LEU A 117 1.58 9.74 -8.39
N GLY A 118 2.31 8.65 -8.62
CA GLY A 118 1.84 7.48 -9.35
C GLY A 118 0.65 6.81 -8.67
N GLY A 119 0.74 6.57 -7.36
CA GLY A 119 -0.37 5.99 -6.60
C GLY A 119 -1.59 6.90 -6.55
N ILE A 120 -1.40 8.20 -6.35
CA ILE A 120 -2.49 9.19 -6.40
C ILE A 120 -3.15 9.21 -7.78
N ALA A 121 -2.36 9.26 -8.86
CA ALA A 121 -2.88 9.23 -10.22
C ALA A 121 -3.64 7.92 -10.50
N GLY A 122 -3.10 6.78 -10.06
CA GLY A 122 -3.76 5.48 -10.16
C GLY A 122 -5.10 5.44 -9.40
N GLY A 123 -5.15 5.96 -8.17
CA GLY A 123 -6.36 6.06 -7.37
C GLY A 123 -7.42 6.97 -7.98
N ILE A 124 -7.01 8.13 -8.54
CA ILE A 124 -7.91 9.02 -9.28
C ILE A 124 -8.44 8.33 -10.54
N MET A 125 -7.58 7.65 -11.31
CA MET A 125 -8.01 6.91 -12.49
C MET A 125 -8.95 5.77 -12.15
N TYR A 126 -8.70 5.05 -11.05
CA TYR A 126 -9.65 4.07 -10.51
C TYR A 126 -11.00 4.73 -10.22
N PHE A 127 -11.03 5.82 -9.46
CA PHE A 127 -12.25 6.55 -9.12
C PHE A 127 -13.04 6.98 -10.37
N LEU A 128 -12.36 7.59 -11.33
CA LEU A 128 -12.96 8.03 -12.59
C LEU A 128 -13.49 6.84 -13.40
N SER A 129 -12.72 5.75 -13.50
CA SER A 129 -13.16 4.55 -14.22
C SER A 129 -14.40 3.93 -13.61
N ALA A 130 -14.48 3.86 -12.27
CA ALA A 130 -15.61 3.28 -11.55
C ALA A 130 -16.89 4.11 -11.67
N ASN A 131 -16.78 5.44 -11.82
CA ASN A 131 -17.94 6.34 -11.88
C ASN A 131 -18.37 6.73 -13.30
N ILE A 132 -17.45 6.75 -14.27
CA ILE A 132 -17.71 7.26 -15.62
C ILE A 132 -17.91 6.13 -16.63
N MET A 133 -17.24 4.98 -16.46
CA MET A 133 -17.33 3.91 -17.46
C MET A 133 -18.65 3.14 -17.35
N PRO A 134 -19.23 2.66 -18.47
CA PRO A 134 -20.50 1.90 -18.46
C PRO A 134 -20.46 0.61 -17.63
N TYR A 135 -19.27 0.06 -17.41
CA TYR A 135 -19.02 -1.17 -16.65
C TYR A 135 -18.34 -0.91 -15.30
N GLY A 136 -18.32 0.35 -14.84
CA GLY A 136 -17.75 0.73 -13.56
C GLY A 136 -18.51 0.09 -12.39
N GLN A 137 -17.79 -0.48 -11.44
CA GLN A 137 -18.37 -1.00 -10.20
C GLN A 137 -18.42 0.12 -9.14
N MET A 138 -19.57 0.78 -8.99
CA MET A 138 -19.78 1.77 -7.94
C MET A 138 -19.77 1.11 -6.56
N GLY A 139 -19.14 1.77 -5.58
CA GLY A 139 -19.06 1.30 -4.20
C GLY A 139 -17.96 0.26 -3.93
N GLY A 140 -17.13 -0.06 -4.93
CA GLY A 140 -15.92 -0.86 -4.72
C GLY A 140 -14.86 -0.12 -3.90
N PHE A 141 -14.04 -0.90 -3.20
CA PHE A 141 -12.84 -0.44 -2.50
C PHE A 141 -11.60 -0.95 -3.24
N ALA A 142 -10.58 -0.09 -3.32
CA ALA A 142 -9.27 -0.40 -3.88
C ALA A 142 -8.18 -0.20 -2.81
N LEU A 143 -7.22 -1.12 -2.83
CA LEU A 143 -6.02 -1.12 -1.99
C LEU A 143 -4.87 -1.76 -2.74
N GLY A 144 -3.64 -1.39 -2.38
CA GLY A 144 -2.41 -1.91 -2.97
C GLY A 144 -1.49 -0.81 -3.46
N ALA A 145 -0.19 -1.09 -3.42
CA ALA A 145 0.83 -0.23 -4.00
C ALA A 145 0.88 -0.26 -5.54
N SER A 146 0.02 -1.04 -6.20
CA SER A 146 0.14 -1.36 -7.63
C SER A 146 0.17 -0.12 -8.52
N GLY A 147 -0.72 0.86 -8.31
CA GLY A 147 -0.68 2.12 -9.07
C GLY A 147 0.62 2.91 -8.90
N ALA A 148 1.20 2.88 -7.69
CA ALA A 148 2.46 3.54 -7.37
C ALA A 148 3.68 2.81 -7.95
N VAL A 149 3.68 1.48 -7.86
CA VAL A 149 4.74 0.63 -8.42
C VAL A 149 4.72 0.69 -9.94
N MET A 150 3.55 0.68 -10.57
CA MET A 150 3.43 0.79 -12.03
C MET A 150 3.88 2.14 -12.58
N ALA A 151 3.90 3.21 -11.79
CA ALA A 151 4.48 4.47 -12.21
C ALA A 151 6.02 4.48 -12.20
N ILE A 152 6.64 3.50 -11.51
CA ILE A 152 8.10 3.32 -11.43
C ILE A 152 8.59 2.35 -12.53
N VAL A 153 7.77 1.39 -12.93
CA VAL A 153 8.04 0.43 -14.02
C VAL A 153 7.95 1.13 -15.37
#